data_AF-A0A0D3IS70-F1
#
_entry.id   AF-A0A0D3IS70-F1
#
_cell.length_a   1.000
_cell.length_b   1.000
_cell.length_c   1.000
_cell.angle_alpha   90.00
_cell.angle_beta   90.00
_cell.angle_gamma   90.00
#
_symmetry.space_group_name_H-M   'P 1'
#
loop_
_entity.id
_entity.type
_entity.pdbx_description
1 polymer ?
#
loop_
_entity_poly.entity_id
_entity_poly.type
_entity_poly.pdbx_seq_one_letter_code
_entity_poly.pdbx_strand_id
1 'polypeptide(L)'
;MRVAEKGNSRAQAKKIVKQLSATSPARMTIESGQNSFHYIHLEGVCFLCLAERSYPKRLAFSYLDDLQKEFLGKFRDEIPSASRPRLVR
;
A
#
# COMPACT_ATOMS: atom_id res chain seq x y z
N MET A 1 -0.65 -18.63 -21.46
CA MET A 1 0.38 -18.48 -20.41
C MET A 1 1.03 -17.11 -20.57
N ARG A 2 0.55 -16.07 -19.86
CA ARG A 2 1.16 -14.73 -19.90
C ARG A 2 2.13 -14.62 -18.73
N VAL A 3 3.40 -14.43 -19.03
CA VAL A 3 4.43 -14.15 -18.03
C VAL A 3 4.11 -12.76 -17.48
N ALA A 4 3.58 -12.70 -16.26
CA ALA A 4 3.47 -11.44 -15.53
C ALA A 4 4.89 -10.88 -15.35
N GLU A 5 5.15 -9.68 -15.85
CA GLU A 5 6.39 -8.93 -15.57
C GLU A 5 6.47 -8.64 -14.07
N LYS A 6 6.99 -9.61 -13.30
CA LYS A 6 7.25 -9.50 -11.85
C LYS A 6 8.36 -8.49 -11.50
N GLY A 7 9.00 -7.85 -12.49
CA GLY A 7 10.14 -6.96 -12.28
C GLY A 7 9.80 -5.51 -11.92
N ASN A 8 8.64 -4.97 -12.34
CA ASN A 8 8.38 -3.53 -12.27
C ASN A 8 7.52 -3.10 -11.06
N SER A 9 6.59 -3.94 -10.60
CA SER A 9 5.60 -3.55 -9.59
C SER A 9 6.21 -3.20 -8.23
N ARG A 10 7.27 -3.92 -7.80
CA ARG A 10 7.98 -3.60 -6.56
C ARG A 10 8.72 -2.26 -6.63
N ALA A 11 9.29 -1.93 -7.79
CA ALA A 11 9.96 -0.65 -8.00
C ALA A 11 8.94 0.50 -8.03
N GLN A 12 7.80 0.30 -8.69
CA GLN A 12 6.68 1.24 -8.70
C GLN A 12 6.11 1.45 -7.29
N ALA A 13 5.89 0.38 -6.52
CA ALA A 13 5.45 0.46 -5.13
C ALA A 13 6.40 1.32 -4.28
N LYS A 14 7.71 1.07 -4.38
CA LYS A 14 8.73 1.90 -3.70
C LYS A 14 8.65 3.36 -4.13
N LYS A 15 8.43 3.63 -5.43
CA LYS A 15 8.29 4.99 -5.95
C LYS A 15 7.06 5.68 -5.38
N ILE A 16 5.91 4.98 -5.35
CA ILE A 16 4.66 5.48 -4.77
C ILE A 16 4.89 5.90 -3.32
N VAL A 17 5.41 4.99 -2.49
CA VAL A 17 5.64 5.27 -1.05
C VAL A 17 6.63 6.43 -0.86
N LYS A 18 7.70 6.51 -1.66
CA LYS A 18 8.67 7.61 -1.60
C LYS A 18 8.10 8.97 -2.01
N GLN A 19 7.05 9.00 -2.82
CA GLN A 19 6.43 10.23 -3.31
C GLN A 19 5.28 10.72 -2.43
N LEU A 20 4.87 9.93 -1.43
CA LEU A 20 3.84 10.35 -0.48
C LEU A 20 4.35 11.49 0.41
N SER A 21 3.47 12.45 0.62
CA SER A 21 3.66 13.63 1.47
C SER A 21 2.41 13.85 2.33
N ALA A 22 2.49 14.72 3.33
CA ALA A 22 1.33 15.10 4.14
C ALA A 22 0.17 15.72 3.33
N THR A 23 0.44 16.22 2.12
CA THR A 23 -0.57 16.79 1.22
C THR A 23 -1.15 15.77 0.23
N SER A 24 -0.59 14.55 0.20
CA SER A 24 -1.10 13.48 -0.65
C SER A 24 -2.51 13.05 -0.19
N PRO A 25 -3.38 12.57 -1.09
CA PRO A 25 -4.67 12.04 -0.66
C PRO A 25 -4.51 10.87 0.31
N ALA A 26 -5.28 10.85 1.39
CA ALA A 26 -5.25 9.78 2.41
C ALA A 26 -5.51 8.39 1.78
N ARG A 27 -6.36 8.34 0.76
CA ARG A 27 -6.76 7.12 0.04
C ARG A 27 -6.72 7.37 -1.47
N MET A 28 -6.03 6.54 -2.24
CA MET A 28 -5.97 6.69 -3.69
C MET A 28 -5.78 5.36 -4.43
N THR A 29 -6.19 5.34 -5.69
CA THR A 29 -5.90 4.27 -6.65
C THR A 29 -5.04 4.80 -7.77
N ILE A 30 -3.98 4.09 -8.13
CA ILE A 30 -3.04 4.43 -9.20
C ILE A 30 -3.08 3.28 -10.21
N GLU A 31 -3.57 3.56 -11.41
CA GLU A 31 -3.60 2.56 -12.49
C GLU A 31 -2.17 2.27 -13.00
N SER A 32 -1.87 1.00 -13.26
CA SER A 32 -0.59 0.56 -13.80
C SER A 32 -0.80 -0.60 -14.78
N GLY A 33 -1.15 -0.25 -16.01
CA GLY A 33 -1.44 -1.22 -17.06
C GLY A 33 -2.62 -2.12 -16.72
N GLN A 34 -2.37 -3.42 -16.60
CA GLN A 34 -3.39 -4.43 -16.24
C GLN A 34 -3.67 -4.50 -14.74
N ASN A 35 -2.90 -3.77 -13.92
CA ASN A 35 -3.03 -3.75 -12.48
C ASN A 35 -3.39 -2.35 -11.97
N SER A 36 -3.74 -2.27 -10.69
CA SER A 36 -3.99 -1.05 -9.95
C SER A 36 -3.37 -1.14 -8.57
N PHE A 37 -2.64 -0.10 -8.18
CA PHE A 37 -2.18 0.09 -6.81
C PHE A 37 -3.25 0.82 -6.02
N HIS A 38 -3.62 0.29 -4.86
CA HIS A 38 -4.53 0.93 -3.92
C HIS A 38 -3.75 1.20 -2.65
N TYR A 39 -3.81 2.43 -2.13
CA TYR A 39 -3.17 2.74 -0.86
C TYR A 39 -4.08 3.50 0.09
N ILE A 40 -3.83 3.30 1.38
CA ILE A 40 -4.26 4.16 2.46
C ILE A 40 -3.01 4.59 3.22
N HIS A 41 -2.82 5.90 3.44
CA HIS A 41 -1.75 6.39 4.29
C HIS A 41 -2.33 7.18 5.46
N LEU A 42 -1.87 6.87 6.66
CA LEU A 42 -2.32 7.45 7.91
C LEU A 42 -1.20 7.35 8.95
N GLU A 43 -0.99 8.41 9.72
CA GLU A 43 -0.04 8.43 10.86
C GLU A 43 1.38 7.96 10.48
N GLY A 44 1.86 8.39 9.31
CA GLY A 44 3.20 8.05 8.83
C GLY A 44 3.35 6.62 8.30
N VAL A 45 2.27 5.84 8.24
CA VAL A 45 2.27 4.47 7.68
C VAL A 45 1.47 4.44 6.39
N CYS A 46 2.02 3.79 5.37
CA CYS A 46 1.34 3.54 4.10
C CYS A 46 1.03 2.05 3.94
N PHE A 47 -0.26 1.73 3.85
CA PHE A 47 -0.77 0.41 3.52
C PHE A 47 -1.04 0.39 2.02
N LEU A 48 -0.37 -0.51 1.29
CA LEU A 48 -0.40 -0.59 -0.17
C LEU A 48 -0.76 -1.99 -0.62
N CYS A 49 -1.70 -2.10 -1.55
CA CYS A 49 -2.09 -3.33 -2.23
C CYS A 49 -1.94 -3.16 -3.75
N LEU A 50 -1.56 -4.22 -4.44
CA LEU A 50 -1.60 -4.32 -5.89
C LEU A 50 -2.65 -5.38 -6.26
N ALA A 51 -3.59 -5.02 -7.11
CA ALA A 51 -4.61 -5.93 -7.62
C ALA A 51 -4.74 -5.80 -9.14
N GLU A 52 -5.29 -6.81 -9.80
CA GLU A 52 -5.69 -6.70 -11.20
C GLU A 52 -6.77 -5.61 -11.36
N ARG A 53 -6.80 -4.94 -12.51
CA ARG A 53 -7.76 -3.83 -12.76
C ARG A 53 -9.22 -4.26 -12.66
N SER A 54 -9.51 -5.53 -12.93
CA SER A 54 -10.84 -6.15 -12.79
C SER A 54 -11.26 -6.35 -11.33
N TYR A 55 -10.32 -6.32 -10.39
CA TYR A 55 -10.62 -6.56 -8.99
C TYR A 55 -11.44 -5.41 -8.39
N PRO A 56 -12.54 -5.68 -7.66
CA PRO A 56 -13.40 -4.63 -7.15
C PRO A 56 -12.67 -3.69 -6.18
N LYS A 57 -12.60 -2.41 -6.53
CA LYS A 57 -11.98 -1.34 -5.72
C LYS A 57 -12.46 -1.33 -4.26
N ARG A 58 -13.75 -1.61 -4.03
CA ARG A 58 -14.35 -1.67 -2.69
C ARG A 58 -13.73 -2.77 -1.83
N LEU A 59 -13.46 -3.94 -2.40
CA LEU A 59 -12.84 -5.05 -1.68
C LEU A 59 -11.37 -4.77 -1.38
N ALA A 60 -10.65 -4.15 -2.31
CA ALA A 60 -9.25 -3.78 -2.09
C ALA A 60 -9.10 -2.79 -0.92
N PHE A 61 -9.98 -1.78 -0.84
CA PHE A 61 -9.97 -0.85 0.29
C PHE A 61 -10.50 -1.47 1.58
N SER A 62 -11.47 -2.38 1.52
CA SER A 62 -11.91 -3.11 2.72
C SER A 62 -10.75 -3.87 3.34
N TYR A 63 -9.97 -4.59 2.53
CA TYR A 63 -8.77 -5.29 2.97
C TYR A 63 -7.74 -4.35 3.61
N LEU A 64 -7.49 -3.19 2.99
CA LEU A 64 -6.55 -2.19 3.53
C LEU A 64 -7.05 -1.54 4.83
N ASP A 65 -8.36 -1.32 4.97
CA ASP A 65 -8.96 -0.76 6.19
C ASP A 65 -8.82 -1.74 7.36
N ASP A 66 -9.06 -3.04 7.13
CA ASP A 66 -8.93 -4.06 8.17
C ASP A 66 -7.46 -4.18 8.62
N LEU A 67 -6.51 -4.22 7.67
CA LEU A 67 -5.08 -4.20 7.98
C LEU A 67 -4.65 -2.95 8.74
N GLN A 68 -5.11 -1.78 8.30
CA GLN A 68 -4.79 -0.51 8.96
C GLN A 68 -5.26 -0.54 10.41
N LYS A 69 -6.53 -0.89 10.65
CA LYS A 69 -7.12 -0.91 11.99
C LYS A 69 -6.38 -1.88 12.91
N GLU A 70 -6.12 -3.10 12.43
CA GLU A 70 -5.41 -4.09 13.24
C GLU A 70 -3.97 -3.66 13.54
N PHE A 71 -3.25 -3.16 12.54
CA PHE A 71 -1.86 -2.75 12.70
C PHE A 71 -1.72 -1.55 13.64
N LEU A 72 -2.51 -0.49 13.42
CA LEU A 72 -2.49 0.68 14.29
C LEU A 72 -3.02 0.34 15.69
N GLY A 73 -4.02 -0.53 15.80
CA GLY A 73 -4.52 -0.98 17.10
C GLY A 73 -3.45 -1.68 17.96
N LYS A 74 -2.45 -2.31 17.33
CA LYS A 74 -1.39 -3.06 18.02
C LYS A 74 -0.07 -2.30 18.17
N PHE A 75 0.31 -1.49 17.18
CA PHE A 75 1.68 -0.97 17.06
C PHE A 75 1.77 0.55 16.98
N ARG A 76 0.66 1.28 17.07
CA ARG A 76 0.62 2.74 16.87
C ARG A 76 1.69 3.51 17.62
N ASP A 77 1.86 3.22 18.91
CA ASP A 77 2.79 3.95 19.78
C ASP A 77 4.27 3.61 19.49
N GLU A 78 4.52 2.45 18.87
CA GLU A 78 5.88 2.01 18.52
C GLU A 78 6.35 2.57 17.18
N ILE A 79 5.44 3.04 16.31
CA ILE A 79 5.76 3.53 14.95
C ILE A 79 6.88 4.59 14.96
N PRO A 80 6.86 5.65 15.81
CA PRO A 80 7.91 6.67 15.80
C PRO A 80 9.28 6.13 16.19
N SER A 81 9.32 5.09 17.02
CA SER A 81 10.56 4.45 17.48
C SER A 81 11.11 3.41 16.49
N ALA A 82 10.31 3.02 15.49
CA ALA A 82 10.67 2.01 14.51
C ALA A 82 11.74 2.53 13.55
N SER A 83 13.00 2.23 13.86
CA SER A 83 14.18 2.71 13.13
C SER A 83 14.72 1.71 12.09
N ARG A 84 14.19 0.48 12.04
CA ARG A 84 14.70 -0.59 11.16
C ARG A 84 13.63 -1.05 10.16
N PRO A 85 13.93 -1.08 8.84
CA PRO A 85 13.03 -1.65 7.85
C PRO A 85 12.83 -3.14 8.12
N ARG A 86 11.64 -3.54 8.57
CA ARG A 86 11.26 -4.95 8.72
C ARG A 86 10.54 -5.39 7.45
N LEU A 87 11.23 -6.18 6.62
CA LEU A 87 10.55 -6.98 5.59
C LEU A 87 9.89 -8.15 6.32
N VAL A 88 8.58 -8.07 6.54
CA VAL A 88 7.80 -9.27 6.89
C VAL A 88 7.89 -10.19 5.68
N ARG A 89 8.53 -11.35 5.87
CA ARG A 89 8.79 -12.33 4.82
C ARG A 89 7.51 -13.03 4.38
#